data_AF-A0A943U1H2-F1
#
_entry.id   AF-A0A943U1H2-F1
#
_cell.length_a   1.000
_cell.length_b   1.000
_cell.length_c   1.000
_cell.angle_alpha   90.00
_cell.angle_beta   90.00
_cell.angle_gamma   90.00
#
_symmetry.space_group_name_H-M   'P 1'
#
loop_
_entity.id
_entity.type
_entity.pdbx_description
1 polymer ?
#
loop_
_entity_poly.entity_id
_entity_poly.type
_entity_poly.pdbx_seq_one_letter_code
_entity_poly.pdbx_strand_id
1 'polypeptide(L)'
;MRAFLYCRVAHEDSFALEHQRFLLQLYAKKAGYTIIGAADEYGSGLTLDRPALQKVTEAVVADKVDVVLVHNLTRVGREWGMTQSYIDLLTRHKVKLLCIRDRLLFDENGAAPILTIKNAECPL
;
A
#
# COMPACT_ATOMS: atom_id res chain seq x y z
N MET A 1 7.23 3.54 -12.13
CA MET A 1 5.94 2.94 -11.72
C MET A 1 5.03 4.04 -11.21
N ARG A 2 3.75 3.96 -11.56
CA ARG A 2 2.64 4.79 -11.06
C ARG A 2 2.18 4.23 -9.72
N ALA A 3 2.40 4.96 -8.65
CA ALA A 3 2.13 4.54 -7.28
C ALA A 3 0.84 5.15 -6.75
N PHE A 4 0.01 4.32 -6.12
CA PHE A 4 -1.09 4.77 -5.28
C PHE A 4 -0.76 4.50 -3.81
N LEU A 5 -0.92 5.51 -2.95
CA LEU A 5 -0.55 5.42 -1.54
C LEU A 5 -1.79 5.22 -0.68
N TYR A 6 -1.84 4.14 0.09
CA TYR A 6 -2.96 3.85 0.98
C TYR A 6 -2.52 3.82 2.45
N CYS A 7 -3.17 4.63 3.28
CA CYS A 7 -2.93 4.67 4.72
C CYS A 7 -4.21 4.46 5.51
N ARG A 8 -4.08 3.81 6.66
CA ARG A 8 -5.18 3.52 7.56
C ARG A 8 -4.74 3.49 9.01
N VAL A 9 -5.60 3.96 9.90
CA VAL A 9 -5.52 3.67 11.33
C VAL A 9 -6.88 3.17 11.82
N ALA A 10 -6.92 2.45 12.95
CA ALA A 10 -8.16 1.87 13.45
C ALA A 10 -9.06 2.89 14.17
N HIS A 11 -8.43 3.87 14.80
CA HIS A 11 -9.06 4.95 15.56
C HIS A 11 -8.57 6.29 15.03
N GLU A 12 -9.22 7.38 15.44
CA GLU A 12 -8.87 8.75 15.07
C GLU A 12 -7.49 9.16 15.63
N ASP A 13 -6.45 8.74 14.93
CA ASP A 13 -5.05 9.07 15.19
C ASP A 13 -4.47 9.71 13.92
N SER A 14 -4.73 11.02 13.78
CA SER A 14 -4.26 11.81 12.63
C SER A 14 -2.73 11.82 12.54
N PHE A 15 -2.03 11.90 13.67
CA PHE A 15 -0.57 11.90 13.70
C PHE A 15 0.01 10.60 13.11
N ALA A 16 -0.50 9.44 13.53
CA ALA A 16 -0.05 8.16 12.98
C ALA A 16 -0.45 7.99 11.50
N LEU A 17 -1.55 8.59 11.06
CA LEU A 17 -2.00 8.55 9.66
C LEU A 17 -1.11 9.43 8.77
N GLU A 18 -0.82 10.65 9.21
CA GLU A 18 0.09 11.59 8.54
C GLU A 18 1.52 11.04 8.47
N HIS A 19 2.00 10.44 9.55
CA HIS A 19 3.33 9.82 9.56
C HIS A 19 3.42 8.64 8.58
N GLN A 20 2.37 7.81 8.48
CA GLN A 20 2.31 6.77 7.44
C GLN A 20 2.36 7.38 6.04
N ARG A 21 1.54 8.41 5.77
CA ARG A 21 1.52 9.11 4.49
C ARG A 21 2.90 9.64 4.10
N PHE A 22 3.57 10.31 5.05
CA PHE A 22 4.91 10.85 4.86
C PHE A 22 5.93 9.77 4.48
N LEU A 23 5.97 8.66 5.22
CA LEU A 23 6.89 7.55 4.94
C LEU A 23 6.67 6.94 3.55
N LEU A 24 5.41 6.79 3.13
CA LEU A 24 5.10 6.25 1.80
C LEU A 24 5.49 7.22 0.67
N GLN A 25 5.26 8.52 0.86
CA GLN A 25 5.71 9.55 -0.10
C GLN A 25 7.23 9.58 -0.21
N LEU A 26 7.94 9.51 0.91
CA LEU A 26 9.40 9.47 0.94
C LEU A 26 9.93 8.25 0.20
N TYR A 27 9.36 7.07 0.46
CA TYR A 27 9.74 5.85 -0.25
C TYR A 27 9.50 5.96 -1.75
N ALA A 28 8.29 6.37 -2.17
CA ALA A 28 7.94 6.52 -3.57
C ALA A 28 8.92 7.47 -4.30
N LYS A 29 9.25 8.60 -3.66
CA LYS A 29 10.24 9.56 -4.20
C LYS A 29 11.63 8.92 -4.33
N LYS A 30 12.12 8.23 -3.29
CA LYS A 30 13.43 7.54 -3.33
C LYS A 30 13.48 6.45 -4.38
N ALA A 31 12.37 5.74 -4.62
CA ALA A 31 12.27 4.68 -5.61
C ALA A 31 12.00 5.19 -7.05
N GLY A 32 11.86 6.51 -7.25
CA GLY A 32 11.55 7.09 -8.56
C GLY A 32 10.13 6.81 -9.06
N TYR A 33 9.18 6.59 -8.15
CA TYR A 33 7.78 6.34 -8.50
C TYR A 33 7.01 7.65 -8.67
N THR A 34 6.07 7.66 -9.62
CA THR A 34 5.14 8.77 -9.83
C THR A 34 3.92 8.54 -8.95
N ILE A 35 3.71 9.37 -7.93
CA ILE A 35 2.52 9.27 -7.09
C ILE A 35 1.32 9.81 -7.88
N ILE A 36 0.37 8.94 -8.20
CA ILE A 36 -0.84 9.31 -8.95
C ILE A 36 -2.07 9.52 -8.06
N GLY A 37 -1.97 9.10 -6.80
CA GLY A 37 -3.10 9.13 -5.88
C GLY A 37 -2.72 8.71 -4.47
N ALA A 38 -3.58 9.13 -3.55
CA ALA A 38 -3.39 9.03 -2.12
C ALA A 38 -4.79 8.93 -1.49
N ALA A 39 -5.03 7.88 -0.68
CA ALA A 39 -6.25 7.76 0.10
C ALA A 39 -5.91 7.40 1.55
N ASP A 40 -6.59 8.07 2.49
CA ASP A 40 -6.41 7.95 3.94
C ASP A 40 -7.77 7.69 4.58
N GLU A 41 -7.82 6.81 5.59
CA GLU A 41 -9.04 6.62 6.37
C GLU A 41 -8.82 6.10 7.79
N TYR A 42 -9.82 6.38 8.63
CA TYR A 42 -10.04 5.70 9.91
C TYR A 42 -11.00 4.54 9.66
N GLY A 43 -10.69 3.34 10.15
CA GLY A 43 -11.61 2.22 9.98
C GLY A 43 -11.05 0.88 10.41
N SER A 44 -11.96 -0.07 10.62
CA SER A 44 -11.60 -1.44 11.01
C SER A 44 -10.78 -2.14 9.92
N GLY A 45 -9.76 -2.89 10.33
CA GLY A 45 -9.02 -3.79 9.45
C GLY A 45 -9.70 -5.14 9.24
N LEU A 46 -10.94 -5.33 9.69
CA LEU A 46 -11.70 -6.59 9.61
C LEU A 46 -12.67 -6.63 8.42
N THR A 47 -12.71 -5.58 7.60
CA THR A 47 -13.55 -5.49 6.38
C THR A 47 -12.76 -4.77 5.29
N LEU A 48 -13.04 -5.07 4.02
CA LEU A 48 -12.54 -4.31 2.86
C LEU A 48 -13.51 -3.22 2.40
N ASP A 49 -14.74 -3.22 2.92
CA ASP A 49 -15.75 -2.20 2.62
C ASP A 49 -15.38 -0.90 3.32
N ARG A 50 -14.58 -0.09 2.62
CA ARG A 50 -13.87 1.06 3.15
C ARG A 50 -13.73 2.09 2.02
N PRO A 51 -14.28 3.31 2.16
CA PRO A 51 -14.33 4.27 1.06
C PRO A 51 -12.97 4.66 0.49
N ALA A 52 -11.92 4.76 1.33
CA ALA A 52 -10.59 5.10 0.83
C ALA A 52 -9.92 3.89 0.14
N LEU A 53 -10.11 2.67 0.64
CA LEU A 53 -9.65 1.45 -0.04
C LEU A 53 -10.38 1.23 -1.38
N GLN A 54 -11.66 1.57 -1.46
CA GLN A 54 -12.42 1.51 -2.71
C GLN A 54 -11.82 2.43 -3.78
N LYS A 55 -11.39 3.65 -3.43
CA LYS A 55 -10.70 4.55 -4.37
C LYS A 55 -9.41 3.95 -4.93
N VAL A 56 -8.67 3.20 -4.11
CA VAL A 56 -7.49 2.45 -4.58
C VAL A 56 -7.92 1.40 -5.59
N THR A 57 -8.97 0.64 -5.26
CA THR A 57 -9.52 -0.43 -6.11
C THR A 57 -9.99 0.10 -7.46
N GLU A 58 -10.69 1.24 -7.48
CA GLU A 58 -11.13 1.90 -8.70
C GLU A 58 -9.96 2.32 -9.59
N ALA A 59 -8.89 2.86 -9.00
CA ALA A 59 -7.68 3.23 -9.74
C ALA A 59 -6.94 2.01 -10.30
N VAL A 60 -6.96 0.88 -9.59
CA VAL A 60 -6.41 -0.41 -10.04
C VAL A 60 -7.22 -0.98 -11.20
N VAL A 61 -8.54 -1.05 -11.07
CA VAL A 61 -9.43 -1.58 -12.12
C VAL A 61 -9.41 -0.70 -13.38
N ALA A 62 -9.21 0.60 -13.23
CA ALA A 62 -9.04 1.55 -14.34
C ALA A 62 -7.63 1.51 -14.99
N ASP A 63 -6.76 0.58 -14.60
CA ASP A 63 -5.39 0.41 -15.11
C ASP A 63 -4.52 1.68 -15.00
N LYS A 64 -4.75 2.47 -13.93
CA LYS A 64 -4.02 3.72 -13.68
C LYS A 64 -2.79 3.51 -12.78
N VAL A 65 -2.74 2.39 -12.07
CA VAL A 65 -1.78 2.11 -10.98
C VAL A 65 -0.91 0.93 -11.37
N ASP A 66 0.40 1.02 -11.12
CA ASP A 66 1.32 -0.13 -11.26
C ASP A 66 1.67 -0.74 -9.89
N VAL A 67 1.58 0.07 -8.83
CA VAL A 67 1.90 -0.36 -7.46
C VAL A 67 1.06 0.36 -6.41
N VAL A 68 0.56 -0.39 -5.44
CA VAL A 68 -0.04 0.15 -4.21
C VAL A 68 1.01 0.08 -3.10
N LEU A 69 1.28 1.23 -2.46
CA LEU A 69 2.14 1.28 -1.27
C LEU A 69 1.28 1.32 -0.02
N VAL A 70 1.64 0.51 0.96
CA VAL A 70 1.09 0.54 2.32
C VAL A 70 2.21 0.49 3.34
N HIS A 71 1.96 1.04 4.53
CA HIS A 71 2.96 1.03 5.59
C HIS A 71 3.28 -0.41 6.02
N ASN A 72 2.27 -1.24 6.26
CA ASN A 72 2.38 -2.68 6.50
C ASN A 72 1.10 -3.39 6.02
N LEU A 73 1.13 -4.72 5.95
CA LEU A 73 0.04 -5.52 5.40
C LEU A 73 -1.28 -5.31 6.15
N THR A 74 -1.20 -5.05 7.47
CA THR A 74 -2.39 -4.82 8.31
C THR A 74 -3.19 -3.58 7.92
N ARG A 75 -2.66 -2.70 7.07
CA ARG A 75 -3.41 -1.58 6.48
C ARG A 75 -4.43 -2.08 5.48
N VAL A 76 -4.06 -3.07 4.67
CA VAL A 76 -4.99 -3.76 3.77
C VAL A 76 -6.01 -4.57 4.56
N GLY A 77 -5.59 -5.41 5.50
CA GLY A 77 -6.52 -6.21 6.30
C GLY A 77 -5.82 -6.99 7.41
N ARG A 78 -6.58 -7.39 8.44
CA ARG A 78 -6.06 -8.19 9.57
C ARG A 78 -6.43 -9.67 9.45
N GLU A 79 -7.49 -9.99 8.72
CA GLU A 79 -7.87 -11.36 8.38
C GLU A 79 -7.17 -11.81 7.11
N TRP A 80 -6.48 -12.96 7.18
CA TRP A 80 -5.62 -13.42 6.09
C TRP A 80 -6.40 -13.73 4.81
N GLY A 81 -7.49 -14.50 4.89
CA GLY A 81 -8.24 -14.89 3.68
C GLY A 81 -8.80 -13.70 2.91
N MET A 82 -9.29 -12.70 3.63
CA MET A 82 -9.75 -11.44 3.05
C MET A 82 -8.61 -10.62 2.44
N THR A 83 -7.50 -10.50 3.17
CA THR A 83 -6.31 -9.77 2.70
C THR A 83 -5.71 -10.43 1.47
N GLN A 84 -5.64 -11.76 1.43
CA GLN A 84 -5.22 -12.54 0.28
C GLN A 84 -6.14 -12.29 -0.92
N SER A 85 -7.46 -12.29 -0.72
CA SER A 85 -8.42 -11.99 -1.80
C SER A 85 -8.19 -10.60 -2.42
N TYR A 86 -7.81 -9.62 -1.60
CA TYR A 86 -7.45 -8.29 -2.11
C TYR A 86 -6.11 -8.29 -2.85
N ILE A 87 -5.10 -9.00 -2.35
CA ILE A 87 -3.83 -9.19 -3.06
C ILE A 87 -4.06 -9.84 -4.43
N ASP A 88 -4.89 -10.89 -4.49
CA ASP A 88 -5.24 -11.59 -5.73
C ASP A 88 -5.94 -10.67 -6.74
N LEU A 89 -6.76 -9.73 -6.26
CA LEU A 89 -7.33 -8.69 -7.11
C LEU A 89 -6.23 -7.80 -7.69
N LEU A 90 -5.31 -7.30 -6.87
CA LEU A 90 -4.21 -6.45 -7.34
C LEU A 90 -3.36 -7.18 -8.39
N THR A 91 -2.95 -8.42 -8.12
CA THR A 91 -2.05 -9.18 -9.01
C THR A 91 -2.73 -9.58 -10.31
N ARG A 92 -4.04 -9.87 -10.31
CA ARG A 92 -4.82 -10.10 -11.54
C ARG A 92 -4.82 -8.88 -12.47
N HIS A 93 -4.77 -7.68 -11.89
CA HIS A 93 -4.63 -6.41 -12.61
C HIS A 93 -3.16 -6.01 -12.83
N LYS A 94 -2.20 -6.92 -12.60
CA LYS A 94 -0.75 -6.68 -12.73
C LYS A 94 -0.23 -5.56 -11.82
N VAL A 95 -0.94 -5.28 -10.74
CA VAL A 95 -0.57 -4.29 -9.73
C VAL A 95 0.16 -4.96 -8.59
N LYS A 96 1.30 -4.40 -8.21
CA LYS A 96 2.11 -4.88 -7.09
C LYS A 96 1.62 -4.28 -5.76
N LEU A 97 1.69 -5.03 -4.66
CA LEU A 97 1.52 -4.49 -3.31
C LEU A 97 2.88 -4.42 -2.62
N LEU A 98 3.31 -3.22 -2.20
CA LEU A 98 4.52 -3.04 -1.40
C LEU A 98 4.17 -2.64 0.03
N CYS A 99 4.56 -3.48 0.98
CA CYS A 99 4.46 -3.25 2.42
C CYS A 99 5.82 -2.76 2.93
N ILE A 100 5.97 -1.45 3.13
CA ILE A 100 7.28 -0.82 3.32
C ILE A 100 7.95 -1.23 4.64
N ARG A 101 7.21 -1.21 5.76
CA ARG A 101 7.71 -1.61 7.07
C ARG A 101 8.02 -3.11 7.13
N ASP A 102 7.16 -3.92 6.52
CA ASP A 102 7.33 -5.38 6.51
C ASP A 102 8.42 -5.83 5.53
N ARG A 103 8.86 -4.92 4.64
CA ARG A 103 9.79 -5.20 3.55
C ARG A 103 9.29 -6.34 2.65
N LEU A 104 7.98 -6.36 2.40
CA LEU A 104 7.33 -7.39 1.58
C LEU A 104 6.77 -6.78 0.29
N LEU A 105 7.02 -7.49 -0.80
CA LEU A 105 6.41 -7.30 -2.10
C LEU A 105 5.46 -8.47 -2.36
N PHE A 106 4.24 -8.18 -2.82
CA PHE A 106 3.36 -9.16 -3.42
C PHE A 106 3.16 -8.81 -4.89
N ASP A 107 3.44 -9.77 -5.76
CA ASP A 107 3.11 -9.69 -7.18
C ASP A 107 2.59 -11.04 -7.71
N GLU A 108 2.52 -11.20 -9.03
CA GLU A 108 2.06 -12.43 -9.68
C GLU A 108 2.83 -13.70 -9.27
N ASN A 109 4.06 -13.56 -8.75
CA ASN A 109 4.89 -14.67 -8.28
C ASN A 109 4.70 -14.95 -6.78
N GLY A 110 3.80 -14.24 -6.12
CA GLY A 110 3.55 -14.34 -4.68
C GLY A 110 4.35 -13.35 -3.86
N ALA A 111 4.63 -13.70 -2.61
CA ALA A 111 5.32 -12.83 -1.65
C ALA A 111 6.84 -12.96 -1.77
N ALA A 112 7.54 -11.83 -1.87
CA ALA A 112 8.99 -11.75 -1.91
C ALA A 112 9.52 -10.63 -0.98
N PRO A 113 10.73 -10.77 -0.40
CA PRO A 113 11.36 -9.68 0.31
C PRO A 113 11.76 -8.56 -0.64
N ILE A 114 11.63 -7.30 -0.19
CA ILE A 114 12.18 -6.14 -0.90
C ILE A 114 13.70 -6.15 -0.70
N LEU A 115 14.42 -6.71 -1.67
CA LEU A 115 15.89 -6.72 -1.69
C LEU A 115 16.42 -5.35 -2.14
N THR A 116 16.31 -4.38 -1.22
CA THR A 116 16.97 -3.07 -1.13
C THR A 116 17.23 -2.27 -2.42
N ILE A 117 16.59 -1.09 -2.46
CA ILE A 117 17.08 0.09 -3.19
C ILE A 117 18.54 0.31 -2.80
N LYS A 118 19.49 -0.01 -3.69
CA LYS A 118 20.90 0.30 -3.50
C LYS A 118 21.04 1.80 -3.20
N ASN A 119 21.65 2.12 -2.06
CA ASN A 119 22.15 3.44 -1.66
C ASN A 119 21.11 4.55 -1.44
N ALA A 120 20.60 4.64 -0.22
CA ALA A 120 20.66 5.87 0.58
C ALA A 120 20.17 5.52 1.98
N GLU A 121 21.05 5.68 2.95
CA GLU A 121 20.79 5.55 4.38
C GLU A 121 19.40 6.09 4.73
N CYS A 122 18.66 5.27 5.48
CA CYS A 122 17.43 5.67 6.11
C CYS A 122 17.84 6.25 7.47
N PRO A 123 17.88 7.58 7.67
CA PRO A 123 17.73 8.06 9.03
C PRO A 123 16.29 7.74 9.41
N LEU A 124 16.13 6.78 10.31
CA LEU A 124 14.97 6.79 11.21
C LEU A 124 15.09 8.03 12.10
#